data_AF-A0A1B8G1E6-F1
#
_entry.id   AF-A0A1B8G1E6-F1
#
_cell.length_a   1.000
_cell.length_b   1.000
_cell.length_c   1.000
_cell.angle_alpha   90.00
_cell.angle_beta   90.00
_cell.angle_gamma   90.00
#
_symmetry.space_group_name_H-M   'P 1'
#
loop_
_entity.id
_entity.type
_entity.pdbx_description
1 polymer ?
#
loop_
_entity_poly.entity_id
_entity_poly.type
_entity_poly.pdbx_seq_one_letter_code
_entity_poly.pdbx_strand_id
1 'polypeptide(L)'
;MIELTRLLKLIRTSDALSITIIAHKLVHPADRADFELGKGGLWVSERVSWRRELALALGYGCAGVERAEEAVESNKASRWVKSSADQRRDLLLQKVMMAEVVQEYLYMLNEEGDDVEWVIKDGAWGRVFKIEAY
;
A
#
# COMPACT_ATOMS: atom_id res chain seq x y z
N MET A 1 -8.44 -16.47 1.24
CA MET A 1 -9.39 -15.37 1.46
C MET A 1 -8.98 -14.61 2.72
N ILE A 2 -8.83 -13.28 2.67
CA ILE A 2 -8.40 -12.43 3.80
C ILE A 2 -9.37 -11.25 3.97
N GLU A 3 -9.70 -10.87 5.21
CA GLU A 3 -10.50 -9.67 5.48
C GLU A 3 -9.71 -8.39 5.17
N LEU A 4 -10.36 -7.37 4.62
CA LEU A 4 -9.72 -6.08 4.34
C LEU A 4 -9.03 -5.51 5.58
N THR A 5 -9.72 -5.44 6.71
CA THR A 5 -9.12 -5.01 7.99
C THR A 5 -7.85 -5.78 8.36
N ARG A 6 -7.78 -7.09 8.09
CA ARG A 6 -6.57 -7.89 8.31
C ARG A 6 -5.46 -7.56 7.32
N LEU A 7 -5.78 -7.33 6.05
CA LEU A 7 -4.82 -6.89 5.04
C LEU A 7 -4.22 -5.53 5.40
N LEU A 8 -5.05 -4.56 5.79
CA LEU A 8 -4.59 -3.21 6.19
C LEU A 8 -3.71 -3.28 7.44
N LYS A 9 -4.10 -4.12 8.41
CA LYS A 9 -3.26 -4.38 9.60
C LYS A 9 -1.92 -5.01 9.20
N LEU A 10 -1.93 -5.98 8.29
CA LEU A 10 -0.72 -6.64 7.79
C LEU A 10 0.23 -5.63 7.16
N ILE A 11 -0.25 -4.72 6.32
CA ILE A 11 0.56 -3.65 5.72
C ILE A 11 1.20 -2.79 6.82
N ARG A 12 0.42 -2.35 7.81
CA ARG A 12 0.91 -1.48 8.89
C ARG A 12 1.99 -2.11 9.76
N THR A 13 2.01 -3.44 9.87
CA THR A 13 2.94 -4.17 10.75
C THR A 13 4.08 -4.87 10.02
N SER A 14 4.04 -4.93 8.68
CA SER A 14 5.05 -5.63 7.88
C SER A 14 6.27 -4.76 7.62
N ASP A 15 7.40 -5.39 7.30
CA ASP A 15 8.56 -4.72 6.71
C ASP A 15 8.26 -4.22 5.28
N ALA A 16 9.12 -3.35 4.76
CA ALA A 16 8.97 -2.72 3.46
C ALA A 16 8.91 -3.74 2.31
N LEU A 17 9.76 -4.79 2.35
CA LEU A 17 9.78 -5.82 1.31
C LEU A 17 8.44 -6.57 1.25
N SER A 18 7.92 -6.95 2.41
CA SER A 18 6.62 -7.62 2.54
C SER A 18 5.48 -6.72 2.04
N ILE A 19 5.52 -5.41 2.37
CA ILE A 19 4.56 -4.42 1.85
C ILE A 19 4.64 -4.33 0.32
N THR A 20 5.83 -4.27 -0.26
CA THR A 20 6.05 -4.24 -1.72
C THR A 20 5.54 -5.51 -2.40
N ILE A 21 5.79 -6.68 -1.82
CA ILE A 21 5.27 -7.96 -2.33
C ILE A 21 3.75 -7.99 -2.29
N ILE A 22 3.14 -7.49 -1.20
CA ILE A 22 1.69 -7.37 -1.09
C ILE A 22 1.18 -6.44 -2.20
N ALA A 23 1.66 -5.20 -2.27
CA ALA A 23 1.23 -4.21 -3.26
C ALA A 23 1.34 -4.73 -4.69
N HIS A 24 2.46 -5.34 -5.06
CA HIS A 24 2.63 -5.91 -6.40
C HIS A 24 1.65 -7.05 -6.72
N LYS A 25 1.17 -7.80 -5.72
CA LYS A 25 0.11 -8.81 -5.90
C LYS A 25 -1.29 -8.20 -5.99
N LEU A 26 -1.50 -7.03 -5.39
CA LEU A 26 -2.77 -6.29 -5.41
C LEU A 26 -3.01 -5.62 -6.76
N VAL A 27 -1.95 -5.06 -7.35
CA VAL A 27 -2.05 -4.21 -8.54
C VAL A 27 -2.59 -5.01 -9.72
N HIS A 28 -3.69 -4.51 -10.27
CA HIS A 28 -4.32 -5.05 -11.46
C HIS A 28 -3.33 -5.05 -12.64
N PRO A 29 -3.29 -6.10 -13.48
CA PRO A 29 -2.32 -6.21 -14.56
C PRO A 29 -2.22 -4.98 -15.48
N ALA A 30 -3.35 -4.31 -15.73
CA ALA A 30 -3.40 -3.12 -16.57
C ALA A 30 -2.69 -1.89 -15.97
N ASP A 31 -2.54 -1.84 -14.64
CA ASP A 31 -1.94 -0.69 -13.94
C ASP A 31 -0.48 -0.96 -13.51
N ARG A 32 0.08 -2.12 -13.88
CA ARG A 32 1.45 -2.51 -13.48
C ARG A 32 2.50 -1.54 -13.97
N ALA A 33 2.34 -1.01 -15.18
CA ALA A 33 3.27 -0.04 -15.74
C ALA A 33 3.29 1.24 -14.89
N ASP A 34 2.11 1.69 -14.44
CA ASP A 34 1.96 2.86 -13.57
C ASP A 34 2.55 2.61 -12.17
N PHE A 35 2.32 1.42 -11.60
CA PHE A 35 2.95 1.02 -10.34
C PHE A 35 4.49 1.01 -10.41
N GLU A 36 5.07 0.37 -11.43
CA GLU A 36 6.53 0.31 -11.60
C GLU A 36 7.13 1.69 -11.91
N LEU A 37 6.40 2.53 -12.66
CA LEU A 37 6.79 3.93 -12.87
C LEU A 37 6.84 4.70 -11.56
N GLY A 38 5.82 4.54 -10.71
CA GLY A 38 5.78 5.14 -9.37
C GLY A 38 6.95 4.69 -8.49
N LYS A 39 7.31 3.41 -8.56
CA LYS A 39 8.45 2.88 -7.82
C LYS A 39 9.80 3.44 -8.30
N GLY A 40 9.93 3.76 -9.59
CA GLY A 40 11.17 4.22 -10.22
C GLY A 40 11.38 5.74 -10.32
N GLY A 41 10.37 6.56 -10.05
CA GLY A 41 10.39 8.00 -10.37
C GLY A 41 10.14 8.95 -9.19
N LEU A 42 10.21 10.26 -9.46
CA LEU A 42 9.70 11.34 -8.61
C LEU A 42 8.55 12.01 -9.36
N TRP A 43 7.33 11.86 -8.82
CA TRP A 43 6.08 12.55 -9.17
C TRP A 43 5.93 13.01 -10.63
N VAL A 44 5.31 12.18 -11.46
CA VAL A 44 4.79 12.57 -12.78
C VAL A 44 3.26 12.53 -12.72
N SER A 45 2.62 13.70 -12.74
CA SER A 45 1.17 13.83 -12.90
C SER A 45 0.89 14.21 -14.35
N GLU A 46 0.61 13.19 -15.16
CA GLU A 46 -0.23 13.38 -16.34
C GLU A 46 -1.63 12.91 -15.95
N ARG A 47 -2.68 13.65 -16.29
CA ARG A 47 -4.06 13.36 -15.87
C ARG A 47 -4.47 11.96 -16.36
N VAL A 48 -4.48 10.98 -15.47
CA VAL A 48 -4.94 9.62 -15.78
C VAL A 48 -6.17 9.28 -14.93
N SER A 49 -6.88 8.20 -15.26
CA SER A 49 -7.96 7.68 -14.41
C SER A 49 -7.49 7.54 -12.94
N TRP A 50 -8.39 7.82 -12.00
CA TRP A 50 -8.11 7.78 -10.56
C TRP A 50 -7.43 6.46 -10.11
N ARG A 51 -7.81 5.32 -10.71
CA ARG A 51 -7.17 4.03 -10.45
C ARG A 51 -5.69 4.00 -10.80
N ARG A 52 -5.30 4.56 -11.96
CA ARG A 52 -3.89 4.61 -12.40
C ARG A 52 -3.08 5.59 -11.56
N GLU A 53 -3.68 6.69 -11.10
CA GLU A 53 -3.06 7.60 -10.12
C GLU A 53 -2.82 6.89 -8.77
N LEU A 54 -3.76 6.07 -8.31
CA LEU A 54 -3.58 5.25 -7.11
C LEU A 54 -2.52 4.16 -7.29
N ALA A 55 -2.42 3.54 -8.48
CA ALA A 55 -1.35 2.60 -8.78
C ALA A 55 0.04 3.27 -8.74
N LEU A 56 0.16 4.50 -9.28
CA LEU A 56 1.36 5.32 -9.13
C LEU A 56 1.65 5.59 -7.66
N ALA A 57 0.65 6.03 -6.89
CA ALA A 57 0.78 6.31 -5.46
C ALA A 57 1.23 5.08 -4.66
N LEU A 58 0.74 3.87 -4.99
CA LEU A 58 1.20 2.61 -4.41
C LEU A 58 2.69 2.38 -4.68
N GLY A 59 3.13 2.58 -5.94
CA GLY A 59 4.54 2.45 -6.31
C GLY A 59 5.44 3.41 -5.54
N TYR A 60 5.05 4.69 -5.46
CA TYR A 60 5.75 5.70 -4.68
C TYR A 60 5.79 5.35 -3.19
N GLY A 61 4.66 4.88 -2.64
CA GLY A 61 4.53 4.45 -1.25
C GLY A 61 5.49 3.32 -0.91
N CYS A 62 5.59 2.29 -1.76
CA CYS A 62 6.57 1.21 -1.60
C CYS A 62 8.01 1.74 -1.53
N ALA A 63 8.44 2.55 -2.51
CA ALA A 63 9.78 3.13 -2.53
C ALA A 63 10.03 4.09 -1.35
N GLY A 64 8.98 4.76 -0.85
CA GLY A 64 9.05 5.62 0.33
C GLY A 64 9.27 4.84 1.62
N VAL A 65 8.50 3.77 1.82
CA VAL A 65 8.61 2.88 3.00
C VAL A 65 9.96 2.16 3.01
N GLU A 66 10.45 1.68 1.86
CA GLU A 66 11.77 1.05 1.72
C GLU A 66 12.88 2.02 2.18
N ARG A 67 12.91 3.23 1.63
CA ARG A 67 13.90 4.25 2.03
C ARG A 67 13.80 4.66 3.50
N ALA A 68 12.59 4.77 4.03
CA ALA A 68 12.38 5.10 5.44
C ALA A 68 12.88 3.97 6.36
N GLU A 69 12.67 2.71 5.99
CA GLU A 69 13.14 1.56 6.77
C GLU A 69 14.67 1.43 6.70
N GLU A 70 15.28 1.61 5.53
CA GLU A 70 16.74 1.70 5.37
C GLU A 70 17.33 2.83 6.21
N ALA A 71 16.69 4.00 6.25
CA ALA A 71 17.11 5.12 7.09
C ALA A 71 17.03 4.79 8.59
N VAL A 72 15.99 4.08 9.03
CA VAL A 72 15.87 3.63 10.43
C VAL A 72 16.97 2.62 10.78
N GLU A 73 17.20 1.62 9.93
CA GLU A 73 18.18 0.57 10.20
C GLU A 73 19.63 1.09 10.14
N SER A 74 19.95 1.96 9.17
CA SER A 74 21.28 2.59 9.06
C SER A 74 21.61 3.50 10.26
N ASN A 75 20.62 4.19 10.83
CA ASN A 75 20.82 5.10 11.95
C ASN A 75 20.65 4.43 13.34
N LYS A 76 20.23 3.17 13.39
CA LYS A 76 19.96 2.43 14.63
C LYS A 76 21.15 2.35 15.59
N ALA A 77 22.37 2.29 15.05
CA ALA A 77 23.62 2.26 15.81
C ALA A 77 24.32 3.63 15.89
N SER A 78 23.75 4.67 15.28
CA SER A 78 24.38 5.99 15.21
C SER A 78 24.36 6.68 16.58
N ARG A 79 25.53 7.08 17.06
CA ARG A 79 25.67 7.88 18.29
C ARG A 79 25.34 9.36 18.08
N TRP A 80 25.28 9.81 16.82
CA TRP A 80 25.12 11.21 16.44
C TRP A 80 23.68 11.53 16.03
N VAL A 81 22.95 10.55 15.50
CA VAL A 81 21.53 10.69 15.13
C VAL A 81 20.66 10.28 16.32
N LYS A 82 20.26 11.26 17.13
CA LYS A 82 19.45 11.06 18.34
C LYS A 82 17.96 10.79 18.07
N SER A 83 17.49 10.85 16.83
CA SER A 83 16.05 10.80 16.50
C SER A 83 15.53 9.45 16.02
N SER A 84 16.10 8.32 16.50
CA SER A 84 15.59 6.99 16.13
C SER A 84 14.10 6.81 16.43
N ALA A 85 13.55 7.56 17.40
CA ALA A 85 12.12 7.54 17.72
C ALA A 85 11.26 8.29 16.69
N ASP A 86 11.72 9.44 16.20
CA ASP A 86 10.99 10.22 15.19
C ASP A 86 11.05 9.50 13.83
N GLN A 87 12.20 8.96 13.43
CA GLN A 87 12.30 8.16 12.20
C GLN A 87 11.43 6.90 12.24
N ARG A 88 11.29 6.25 13.41
CA ARG A 88 10.36 5.12 13.58
C ARG A 88 8.90 5.56 13.52
N ARG A 89 8.58 6.75 14.02
CA ARG A 89 7.25 7.34 13.92
C ARG A 89 6.93 7.69 12.47
N ASP A 90 7.86 8.28 11.75
CA ASP A 90 7.73 8.58 10.33
C ASP A 90 7.54 7.30 9.52
N LEU A 91 8.32 6.25 9.79
CA LEU A 91 8.13 4.93 9.19
C LEU A 91 6.73 4.36 9.48
N LEU A 92 6.26 4.46 10.72
CA LEU A 92 4.91 4.03 11.07
C LEU A 92 3.84 4.82 10.29
N LEU A 93 3.99 6.15 10.18
CA LEU A 93 3.08 7.00 9.41
C LEU A 93 3.07 6.62 7.92
N GLN A 94 4.24 6.37 7.33
CA GLN A 94 4.35 5.89 5.95
C GLN A 94 3.64 4.55 5.75
N LYS A 95 3.77 3.61 6.70
CA LYS A 95 3.05 2.32 6.66
C LYS A 95 1.54 2.49 6.83
N VAL A 96 1.08 3.48 7.60
CA VAL A 96 -0.36 3.83 7.71
C VAL A 96 -0.88 4.41 6.40
N MET A 97 -0.18 5.38 5.81
CA MET A 97 -0.54 5.97 4.52
C MET A 97 -0.57 4.90 3.42
N MET A 98 0.38 3.97 3.41
CA MET A 98 0.38 2.86 2.45
C MET A 98 -0.88 1.99 2.59
N ALA A 99 -1.35 1.74 3.80
CA ALA A 99 -2.59 1.00 4.01
C ALA A 99 -3.81 1.79 3.49
N GLU A 100 -3.84 3.11 3.65
CA GLU A 100 -4.91 3.96 3.13
C GLU A 100 -4.93 3.95 1.59
N VAL A 101 -3.78 4.10 0.94
CA VAL A 101 -3.68 4.03 -0.53
C VAL A 101 -4.10 2.65 -1.05
N VAL A 102 -3.73 1.57 -0.34
CA VAL A 102 -4.21 0.22 -0.69
C VAL A 102 -5.73 0.12 -0.59
N GLN A 103 -6.32 0.67 0.48
CA GLN A 103 -7.77 0.65 0.64
C GLN A 103 -8.47 1.41 -0.49
N GLU A 104 -7.98 2.60 -0.84
CA GLU A 104 -8.51 3.42 -1.93
C GLU A 104 -8.37 2.74 -3.29
N TYR A 105 -7.21 2.13 -3.57
CA TYR A 105 -6.98 1.42 -4.82
C TYR A 105 -7.95 0.24 -5.00
N LEU A 106 -8.11 -0.58 -3.95
CA LEU A 106 -9.07 -1.69 -3.97
C LEU A 106 -10.51 -1.18 -4.15
N TYR A 107 -10.85 -0.05 -3.51
CA TYR A 107 -12.17 0.56 -3.65
C TYR A 107 -12.44 0.98 -5.10
N MET A 108 -11.47 1.64 -5.75
CA MET A 108 -11.59 2.01 -7.16
C MET A 108 -11.72 0.81 -8.09
N LEU A 109 -10.96 -0.27 -7.86
CA LEU A 109 -11.11 -1.52 -8.61
C LEU A 109 -12.54 -2.06 -8.52
N ASN A 110 -13.12 -2.05 -7.32
CA ASN A 110 -14.50 -2.47 -7.12
C ASN A 110 -15.51 -1.57 -7.84
N GLU A 111 -15.36 -0.25 -7.77
CA GLU A 111 -16.26 0.69 -8.47
C GLU A 111 -16.21 0.50 -10.00
N GLU A 112 -15.07 0.07 -10.53
CA GLU A 112 -14.89 -0.23 -11.96
C GLU A 112 -15.35 -1.65 -12.36
N GLY A 113 -15.78 -2.48 -11.40
CA GLY A 113 -16.24 -3.86 -11.63
C GLY A 113 -15.14 -4.92 -11.68
N ASP A 114 -13.88 -4.54 -11.45
CA ASP A 114 -12.72 -5.43 -11.36
C ASP A 114 -12.57 -5.95 -9.91
N ASP A 115 -13.59 -6.65 -9.41
CA ASP A 115 -13.62 -7.06 -8.00
C ASP A 115 -12.49 -8.02 -7.61
N VAL A 116 -11.95 -7.84 -6.41
CA VAL A 116 -10.83 -8.60 -5.86
C VAL A 116 -11.38 -9.80 -5.07
N GLU A 117 -11.71 -10.88 -5.78
CA GLU A 117 -12.39 -12.08 -5.26
C GLU A 117 -11.77 -12.70 -3.99
N TRP A 118 -10.47 -12.50 -3.77
CA TRP A 118 -9.74 -13.10 -2.65
C TRP A 118 -9.73 -12.24 -1.37
N VAL A 119 -10.24 -11.00 -1.44
CA VAL A 119 -10.43 -10.08 -0.29
C VAL A 119 -11.89 -10.09 0.14
N ILE A 120 -12.15 -10.41 1.42
CA ILE A 120 -13.47 -10.18 2.02
C ILE A 120 -13.57 -8.71 2.39
N LYS A 121 -14.50 -8.02 1.73
CA LYS A 121 -14.91 -6.66 2.09
C LYS A 121 -15.76 -6.72 3.35
N ASP A 122 -15.24 -6.15 4.43
CA ASP A 122 -15.98 -6.06 5.70
C ASP A 122 -16.95 -4.86 5.69
N GLY A 123 -17.69 -4.68 6.78
CA GLY A 123 -18.77 -3.69 6.87
C GLY A 123 -18.36 -2.23 6.64
N ALA A 124 -17.06 -1.92 6.60
CA ALA A 124 -16.54 -0.60 6.27
C ALA A 124 -16.81 -0.18 4.81
N TRP A 125 -17.12 -1.13 3.92
CA TRP A 125 -17.38 -0.90 2.49
C TRP A 125 -18.87 -0.82 2.11
N GLY A 126 -19.78 -0.92 3.08
CA GLY A 126 -21.22 -0.92 2.81
C GLY A 126 -21.73 -2.28 2.31
N ARG A 127 -22.46 -2.98 3.20
CA ARG A 127 -23.08 -4.32 3.06
C ARG A 127 -22.18 -5.45 2.52
N VAL A 128 -21.80 -6.30 3.47
CA VAL A 128 -21.21 -7.62 3.31
C VAL A 128 -22.03 -8.48 2.33
N PHE A 129 -21.42 -8.89 1.21
CA PHE A 129 -21.94 -9.99 0.41
C PHE A 129 -21.68 -11.30 1.17
N LYS A 130 -22.74 -11.98 1.59
CA LYS A 130 -22.64 -13.38 2.01
C LYS A 130 -22.30 -14.21 0.78
N ILE A 131 -21.09 -14.75 0.75
CA ILE A 131 -20.76 -15.84 -0.17
C ILE A 131 -21.24 -17.12 0.51
N GLU A 132 -22.33 -17.69 0.02
CA GLU A 132 -22.69 -19.07 0.31
C GLU A 132 -21.67 -19.96 -0.41
N ALA A 133 -20.88 -20.70 0.36
CA ALA A 133 -19.95 -21.69 -0.16
C ALA A 133 -20.76 -22.89 -0.69
N TYR A 134 -20.54 -23.24 -1.96
CA TYR A 134 -20.87 -24.55 -2.52
C TYR A 134 -19.72 -25.54 -2.28
#